data_AF-A0A927NLI9-F1
#
_entry.id   AF-A0A927NLI9-F1
#
_cell.length_a   1.000
_cell.length_b   1.000
_cell.length_c   1.000
_cell.angle_alpha   90.00
_cell.angle_beta   90.00
_cell.angle_gamma   90.00
#
_symmetry.space_group_name_H-M   'P 1'
#
loop_
_entity.id
_entity.type
_entity.pdbx_description
1 polymer ?
#
loop_
_entity_poly.entity_id
_entity_poly.type
_entity_poly.pdbx_seq_one_letter_code
_entity_poly.pdbx_strand_id
1 'polypeptide(L)' 'SGVTAGVFTLVLKIVGIGYLAEFASNVCIDSGCKGVGDKILFASKVVIMILALPVIKDLLSLITGILP' A
#
# COMPACT_ATOMS: atom_id res chain seq x y z
N SER A 1 21.12 12.02 8.74
CA SER A 1 20.18 11.91 7.61
C SER A 1 19.73 10.46 7.48
N GLY A 2 18.77 10.03 8.32
CA GLY A 2 18.51 8.61 8.59
C GLY A 2 17.33 7.98 7.86
N VAL A 3 16.61 8.73 7.02
CA VAL A 3 15.48 8.22 6.24
C VAL A 3 15.66 8.63 4.79
N THR A 4 15.75 7.65 3.90
CA THR A 4 15.77 7.86 2.45
C THR A 4 14.40 8.41 2.02
N ALA A 5 14.38 9.54 1.31
CA ALA A 5 13.16 10.19 0.85
C ALA A 5 12.22 9.24 0.06
N GLY A 6 12.78 8.22 -0.59
CA GLY A 6 12.02 7.17 -1.28
C GLY A 6 11.12 6.34 -0.35
N VAL A 7 11.64 5.91 0.81
CA VAL A 7 10.86 5.10 1.77
C VAL A 7 9.75 5.94 2.39
N PHE A 8 10.05 7.20 2.75
CA PHE A 8 9.05 8.12 3.29
C PHE A 8 7.92 8.40 2.28
N THR A 9 8.27 8.62 1.01
CA THR A 9 7.29 8.80 -0.07
C THR A 9 6.43 7.55 -0.27
N LEU A 10 7.02 6.36 -0.20
CA LEU A 10 6.29 5.10 -0.33
C LEU A 10 5.29 4.89 0.82
N VAL A 11 5.70 5.17 2.07
CA VAL A 11 4.83 5.11 3.24
C VAL A 11 3.66 6.07 3.10
N LEU A 12 3.90 7.33 2.68
CA LEU A 12 2.81 8.28 2.45
C LEU A 12 1.83 7.81 1.38
N LYS A 13 2.31 7.17 0.30
CA LYS A 13 1.42 6.61 -0.74
C LYS A 13 0.56 5.47 -0.17
N ILE A 14 1.13 4.57 0.62
CA ILE A 14 0.40 3.46 1.23
C ILE A 14 -0.67 3.98 2.20
N VAL A 15 -0.30 4.91 3.10
CA VAL A 15 -1.21 5.49 4.09
C VAL A 15 -2.34 6.26 3.39
N GLY A 16 -2.02 7.06 2.37
CA GLY A 16 -3.01 7.81 1.61
C GLY A 16 -4.02 6.91 0.88
N ILE A 17 -3.53 5.85 0.22
CA ILE A 17 -4.41 4.87 -0.45
C ILE A 17 -5.28 4.13 0.56
N GLY A 18 -4.70 3.71 1.70
CA GLY A 18 -5.43 3.00 2.75
C GLY A 18 -6.56 3.85 3.34
N TYR A 19 -6.27 5.10 3.71
CA TYR A 19 -7.26 6.00 4.29
C TYR A 19 -8.39 6.32 3.30
N LEU A 20 -8.05 6.62 2.04
CA LEU A 20 -9.05 6.93 1.03
C LEU A 20 -9.93 5.70 0.71
N ALA A 21 -9.35 4.50 0.67
CA ALA A 21 -10.10 3.27 0.43
C ALA A 21 -11.02 2.90 1.59
N GLU A 22 -10.58 3.05 2.84
CA GLU A 22 -11.44 2.84 4.02
C GLU A 22 -12.60 3.83 4.03
N PHE A 23 -12.31 5.11 3.76
CA PHE A 23 -13.34 6.13 3.66
C PHE A 23 -14.36 5.80 2.56
N ALA A 24 -13.89 5.48 1.35
CA ALA A 24 -14.77 5.11 0.23
C ALA A 24 -15.59 3.84 0.51
N SER A 25 -14.99 2.84 1.15
CA SER A 25 -15.67 1.60 1.57
C SER A 25 -16.79 1.90 2.56
N ASN A 26 -16.52 2.71 3.58
CA ASN A 26 -17.50 3.07 4.61
C ASN A 26 -18.68 3.85 4.01
N VAL A 27 -18.42 4.77 3.08
CA VAL A 27 -19.48 5.47 2.34
C VAL A 27 -20.36 4.50 1.54
N CYS A 28 -19.78 3.49 0.89
CA CYS A 28 -20.55 2.48 0.16
C CYS A 28 -21.39 1.60 1.10
N ILE A 29 -20.84 1.26 2.27
CA ILE A 29 -21.55 0.49 3.31
C ILE A 29 -22.73 1.29 3.86
N ASP A 30 -22.52 2.57 4.16
CA ASP A 30 -23.56 3.48 4.66
C ASP A 30 -24.66 3.74 3.62
N SER A 31 -24.31 3.63 2.33
CA SER A 31 -25.28 3.70 1.21
C SER A 31 -26.06 2.39 1.00
N GLY A 32 -25.91 1.39 1.88
CA GLY A 32 -26.56 0.09 1.79
C GLY A 32 -25.88 -0.89 0.81
N CYS A 33 -24.75 -0.51 0.20
CA CYS A 33 -23.99 -1.30 -0.77
C CYS A 33 -22.79 -2.01 -0.12
N LYS A 34 -23.02 -2.73 0.99
CA LYS A 34 -21.95 -3.39 1.76
C LYS A 34 -21.06 -4.31 0.93
N GLY A 35 -21.65 -5.10 0.03
CA GLY A 35 -20.89 -6.00 -0.83
C GLY A 35 -19.91 -5.29 -1.77
N VAL A 36 -20.15 -4.02 -2.12
CA VAL A 36 -19.22 -3.20 -2.91
C VAL A 36 -18.13 -2.62 -2.02
N GLY A 37 -18.49 -2.11 -0.83
CA GLY A 37 -17.52 -1.62 0.16
C GLY A 37 -16.47 -2.67 0.53
N ASP A 38 -16.91 -3.90 0.83
CA ASP A 38 -16.00 -5.01 1.15
C ASP A 38 -15.01 -5.33 0.00
N LYS A 39 -15.47 -5.21 -1.26
CA LYS A 39 -14.61 -5.40 -2.45
C LYS A 39 -13.61 -4.27 -2.61
N ILE A 40 -13.99 -3.03 -2.31
CA ILE A 40 -13.08 -1.87 -2.32
C ILE A 40 -11.96 -2.07 -1.29
N LEU A 41 -12.31 -2.50 -0.08
CA LEU A 41 -11.33 -2.76 0.98
C LEU A 41 -10.40 -3.94 0.63
N PHE A 42 -10.92 -4.96 -0.05
CA PHE A 42 -10.08 -6.05 -0.56
C PHE A 42 -9.11 -5.56 -1.65
N ALA A 43 -9.60 -4.76 -2.60
CA ALA A 43 -8.78 -4.20 -3.67
C ALA A 43 -7.65 -3.32 -3.13
N SER A 44 -7.92 -2.49 -2.10
CA SER A 44 -6.88 -1.64 -1.50
C SER A 44 -5.77 -2.45 -0.84
N LYS A 45 -6.10 -3.55 -0.15
CA LYS A 45 -5.10 -4.46 0.42
C LYS A 45 -4.22 -5.10 -0.66
N VAL A 46 -4.79 -5.49 -1.79
CA VAL A 46 -4.03 -6.03 -2.94
C VAL A 46 -3.09 -4.97 -3.52
N VAL A 47 -3.57 -3.73 -3.68
CA VAL A 47 -2.73 -2.62 -4.15
C VAL A 47 -1.55 -2.36 -3.21
N ILE A 48 -1.78 -2.37 -1.89
CA ILE A 48 -0.72 -2.19 -0.89
C ILE A 48 0.32 -3.33 -0.99
N MET A 49 -0.11 -4.59 -1.19
CA MET A 49 0.82 -5.70 -1.41
C MET A 49 1.69 -5.49 -2.66
N ILE A 50 1.12 -5.01 -3.77
CA ILE A 50 1.86 -4.73 -5.00
C ILE A 50 2.90 -3.62 -4.76
N LEU A 51 2.54 -2.59 -3.99
CA LEU A 51 3.47 -1.51 -3.62
C LEU A 51 4.59 -1.96 -2.68
N ALA A 52 4.43 -3.09 -1.99
CA ALA A 52 5.49 -3.69 -1.18
C ALA A 52 6.53 -4.46 -2.02
N LEU A 53 6.17 -4.94 -3.22
CA LEU A 53 7.09 -5.63 -4.13
C LEU A 53 8.36 -4.84 -4.48
N PRO A 54 8.32 -3.55 -4.86
CA PRO A 54 9.54 -2.79 -5.14
C PRO A 54 10.46 -2.69 -3.92
N VAL A 55 9.91 -2.59 -2.70
CA VAL A 55 10.72 -2.60 -1.47
C VAL A 55 11.50 -3.90 -1.33
N ILE A 56 10.85 -5.03 -1.64
CA ILE A 56 11.50 -6.34 -1.62
C ILE A 56 12.58 -6.42 -2.71
N LYS A 57 12.35 -5.86 -3.91
CA LYS A 57 13.36 -5.82 -4.98
C LYS A 57 14.58 -4.97 -4.61
N ASP A 58 14.36 -3.82 -3.97
CA ASP A 58 15.43 -2.95 -3.50
C ASP A 58 16.26 -3.68 -2.44
N LEU A 59 15.60 -4.37 -1.52
CA LEU A 59 16.26 -5.22 -0.51
C LEU A 59 17.06 -6.36 -1.15
N LEU A 60 16.50 -7.05 -2.13
CA LEU A 60 17.20 -8.13 -2.83
C LEU A 60 18.44 -7.59 -3.57
N SER A 61 18.32 -6.43 -4.20
CA SER A 61 19.43 -5.77 -4.89
C SER A 61 20.57 -5.38 -3.94
N LEU A 62 20.24 -4.91 -2.74
CA LEU A 62 21.19 -4.67 -1.65
C LEU A 62 21.91 -5.96 -1.23
N ILE A 63 21.18 -7.06 -1.06
CA ILE A 63 21.75 -8.36 -0.69
C ILE A 63 22.69 -8.87 -1.80
N THR A 64 22.26 -8.82 -3.06
CA THR A 64 23.10 -9.26 -4.19
C THR A 64 24.30 -8.36 -4.42
N GLY A 65 24.22 -7.08 -4.07
CA GLY A 65 25.36 -6.15 -4.18
C GLY A 65 26.41 -6.32 -3.09
N ILE A 66 26.07 -6.99 -1.98
CA ILE A 66 27.02 -7.34 -0.90
C ILE A 66 27.60 -8.75 -1.09
N LEU A 67 26.93 -9.60 -1.88
CA LEU A 67 27.46 -10.90 -2.26
C LEU A 67 28.62 -10.70 -3.27
N PRO A 68 29.83 -11.22 -3.02
CA PRO A 68 30.98 -11.05 -3.90
C PRO A 68 30.79 -11.70 -5.29
#